data_AF-A0A2W7U8K2-F1
#
_entry.id   AF-A0A2W7U8K2-F1
#
_cell.length_a   1.000
_cell.length_b   1.000
_cell.length_c   1.000
_cell.angle_alpha   90.00
_cell.angle_beta   90.00
_cell.angle_gamma   90.00
#
_symmetry.space_group_name_H-M   'P 1'
#
loop_
_entity.id
_entity.type
_entity.pdbx_description
1 polymer ?
#
loop_
_entity_poly.entity_id
_entity_poly.type
_entity_poly.pdbx_seq_one_letter_code
_entity_poly.pdbx_strand_id
1 'polypeptide(L)'
;MKTKIFFIASFIAIVLFISCDNSDNTADNMNPTSPTSQVAVDNKIDASIEDVSNIAEDQFSMKQSSTAKSSETVKSFLPACAVTTWTYVDGTFTGTIDFGTEGCTLENGNVLKGKITLSFSGNFMTPEQTITYSFDQFYHNGNKIQGSKTIIRTLKSTELLAAVHPVFTCTIDMTITFEDGSVYTRTGNRTKEMVEGYDTKGNWSDNVFLVTGSETTTWPNGDTSSSTIQTPLRYEMACKKPFPVSGTVSKVKNGVETLVDYGTGECDNLASVTVNGVTTTIELKK
;
A
#
# COMPACT_ATOMS: atom_id res chain seq x y z
N MET A 1 7.18 9.16 89.03
CA MET A 1 6.49 9.12 87.71
C MET A 1 7.12 10.23 86.86
N LYS A 2 8.15 9.90 86.08
CA LYS A 2 8.12 9.66 84.63
C LYS A 2 7.67 10.88 83.79
N THR A 3 8.68 11.46 83.11
CA THR A 3 8.70 11.89 81.69
C THR A 3 7.99 13.19 81.29
N LYS A 4 8.45 14.00 80.33
CA LYS A 4 9.48 13.89 79.28
C LYS A 4 9.85 15.31 78.78
N ILE A 5 11.12 15.47 78.39
CA ILE A 5 11.67 16.59 77.61
C ILE A 5 11.16 16.50 76.16
N PHE A 6 10.84 17.62 75.52
CA PHE A 6 10.86 17.74 74.06
C PHE A 6 11.37 19.11 73.62
N PHE A 7 12.59 19.10 73.08
CA PHE A 7 13.18 20.12 72.23
C PHE A 7 12.47 20.10 70.87
N ILE A 8 12.08 21.26 70.35
CA ILE A 8 11.78 21.43 68.92
C ILE A 8 12.68 22.56 68.41
N ALA A 9 13.74 22.15 67.71
CA ALA A 9 14.61 23.02 66.94
C ALA A 9 13.89 23.42 65.64
N SER A 10 13.75 24.73 65.42
CA SER A 10 13.23 25.28 64.17
C SER A 10 14.36 25.32 63.14
N PHE A 11 14.19 24.55 62.06
CA PHE A 11 15.14 24.44 60.96
C PHE A 11 14.84 25.51 59.92
N ILE A 12 15.83 26.36 59.65
CA ILE A 12 15.83 27.41 58.64
C ILE A 12 15.91 26.76 57.24
N ALA A 13 14.92 27.01 56.38
CA ALA A 13 14.96 26.63 54.97
C ALA A 13 15.36 27.84 54.13
N ILE A 14 16.58 27.82 53.61
CA ILE A 14 17.10 28.77 52.61
C ILE A 14 16.66 28.27 51.24
N VAL A 15 15.79 29.03 50.56
CA VAL A 15 15.42 28.78 49.16
C VAL A 15 16.38 29.57 48.28
N LEU A 16 17.27 28.87 47.57
CA LEU A 16 18.09 29.44 46.50
C LEU A 16 17.28 29.39 45.20
N PHE A 17 16.96 30.56 44.64
CA PHE A 17 16.44 30.67 43.28
C PHE A 17 17.60 30.56 42.29
N ILE A 18 17.69 29.43 41.59
CA ILE A 18 18.53 29.27 40.40
C ILE A 18 17.73 29.85 39.23
N SER A 19 18.21 30.97 38.68
CA SER A 19 17.71 31.57 37.44
C SER A 19 18.42 30.87 36.28
N CYS A 20 17.69 30.05 35.51
CA CYS A 20 18.16 29.63 34.18
C CYS A 20 17.86 30.74 33.18
N ASP A 21 18.92 31.12 32.47
CA ASP A 21 18.91 32.03 31.32
C ASP A 21 18.09 31.38 30.19
N ASN A 22 17.05 32.05 29.72
CA ASN A 22 16.28 31.61 28.55
C ASN A 22 16.90 32.26 27.30
N SER A 23 17.96 31.64 26.79
CA SER A 23 18.35 31.78 25.39
C SER A 23 18.01 30.50 24.66
N ASP A 24 16.86 30.49 23.97
CA ASP A 24 16.68 29.90 22.64
C ASP A 24 15.18 29.80 22.35
N ASN A 25 14.78 30.39 21.23
CA ASN A 25 13.62 29.93 20.45
C ASN A 25 13.93 30.28 18.99
N THR A 26 14.91 29.55 18.44
CA THR A 26 14.96 29.30 17.01
C THR A 26 13.71 28.52 16.61
N ALA A 27 13.11 28.96 15.50
CA ALA A 27 12.08 28.22 14.81
C ALA A 27 12.63 26.85 14.38
N ASP A 28 12.10 25.78 14.96
CA ASP A 28 11.91 24.53 14.22
C ASP A 28 10.84 23.67 14.92
N ASN A 29 9.68 23.57 14.29
CA ASN A 29 8.65 22.60 14.67
C ASN A 29 8.57 21.53 13.56
N MET A 30 9.72 20.96 13.20
CA MET A 30 9.79 19.68 12.50
C MET A 30 9.89 18.57 13.54
N ASN A 31 8.78 17.89 13.83
CA ASN A 31 8.87 16.58 14.48
C ASN A 31 9.44 15.59 13.45
N PRO A 32 10.66 15.03 13.62
CA PRO A 32 11.16 14.02 12.71
C PRO A 32 10.22 12.81 12.74
N THR A 33 9.67 12.44 11.58
CA THR A 33 8.90 11.20 11.44
C THR A 33 9.79 10.02 11.81
N SER A 34 9.44 9.27 12.86
CA SER A 34 10.14 8.05 13.24
C SER A 34 10.14 7.03 12.09
N PRO A 35 11.20 6.22 11.90
CA PRO A 35 11.23 5.14 10.90
C PRO A 35 9.99 4.22 10.93
N THR A 36 9.51 3.86 12.11
CA THR A 36 8.31 3.00 12.23
C THR A 36 7.03 3.72 11.78
N SER A 37 6.93 5.02 12.03
CA SER A 37 5.83 5.83 11.50
C SER A 37 5.92 6.04 9.99
N GLN A 38 7.14 6.10 9.43
CA GLN A 38 7.33 6.08 7.97
C GLN A 38 6.78 4.80 7.36
N VAL A 39 7.16 3.64 7.91
CA VAL A 39 6.68 2.34 7.44
C VAL A 39 5.16 2.25 7.49
N ALA A 40 4.54 2.75 8.57
CA ALA A 40 3.09 2.74 8.71
C ALA A 40 2.35 3.59 7.65
N VAL A 41 2.88 4.76 7.31
CA VAL A 41 2.32 5.63 6.25
C VAL A 41 2.48 4.98 4.88
N ASP A 42 3.69 4.51 4.56
CA ASP A 42 3.96 3.88 3.28
C ASP A 42 3.10 2.63 3.10
N ASN A 43 2.92 1.80 4.14
CA ASN A 43 2.10 0.59 4.08
C ASN A 43 0.64 0.88 3.68
N LYS A 44 0.06 1.98 4.16
CA LYS A 44 -1.30 2.41 3.77
C LYS A 44 -1.34 2.82 2.29
N ILE A 45 -0.34 3.57 1.84
CA ILE A 45 -0.24 4.00 0.44
C ILE A 45 -0.05 2.76 -0.46
N ASP A 46 0.85 1.85 -0.09
CA ASP A 46 1.16 0.64 -0.83
C ASP A 46 -0.07 -0.26 -0.95
N ALA A 47 -0.81 -0.48 0.16
CA ALA A 47 -2.08 -1.22 0.15
C ALA A 47 -3.10 -0.62 -0.83
N SER A 48 -3.20 0.71 -0.92
CA SER A 48 -4.10 1.37 -1.88
C SER A 48 -3.67 1.15 -3.34
N ILE A 49 -2.36 1.18 -3.61
CA ILE A 49 -1.81 0.93 -4.96
C ILE A 49 -2.06 -0.52 -5.37
N GLU A 50 -1.81 -1.46 -4.47
CA GLU A 50 -2.01 -2.89 -4.71
C GLU A 50 -3.48 -3.20 -4.96
N ASP A 51 -4.40 -2.71 -4.13
CA ASP A 51 -5.83 -2.97 -4.32
C ASP A 51 -6.34 -2.43 -5.66
N VAL A 52 -5.94 -1.21 -6.06
CA VAL A 52 -6.31 -0.66 -7.39
C VAL A 52 -5.72 -1.51 -8.52
N SER A 53 -4.45 -1.92 -8.41
CA SER A 53 -3.79 -2.78 -9.39
C SER A 53 -4.49 -4.13 -9.52
N ASN A 54 -4.89 -4.72 -8.38
CA ASN A 54 -5.60 -5.99 -8.31
C ASN A 54 -7.01 -5.89 -8.90
N ILE A 55 -7.73 -4.80 -8.63
CA ILE A 55 -9.04 -4.55 -9.26
C ILE A 55 -8.91 -4.43 -10.77
N ALA A 56 -7.95 -3.63 -11.26
CA ALA A 56 -7.76 -3.42 -12.69
C ALA A 56 -7.47 -4.74 -13.42
N GLU A 57 -6.62 -5.58 -12.83
CA GLU A 57 -6.28 -6.89 -13.34
C GLU A 57 -7.45 -7.88 -13.29
N ASP A 58 -8.12 -7.99 -12.13
CA ASP A 58 -9.28 -8.87 -11.95
C ASP A 58 -10.33 -8.55 -13.01
N GLN A 59 -10.69 -7.27 -13.16
CA GLN A 59 -11.70 -6.85 -14.12
C GLN A 59 -11.29 -7.06 -15.58
N PHE A 60 -10.00 -6.93 -15.90
CA PHE A 60 -9.48 -7.32 -17.21
C PHE A 60 -9.64 -8.84 -17.43
N SER A 61 -9.22 -9.66 -16.45
CA SER A 61 -9.29 -11.12 -16.50
C SER A 61 -10.74 -11.62 -16.64
N MET A 62 -11.66 -11.00 -15.90
CA MET A 62 -13.11 -11.24 -15.98
C MET A 62 -13.66 -11.00 -17.38
N LYS A 63 -13.27 -9.90 -18.03
CA LYS A 63 -13.68 -9.62 -19.42
C LYS A 63 -13.09 -10.62 -20.39
N GLN A 64 -11.80 -10.92 -20.27
CA GLN A 64 -11.16 -11.94 -21.09
C GLN A 64 -11.87 -13.30 -20.96
N SER A 65 -12.12 -13.77 -19.73
CA SER A 65 -12.77 -15.05 -19.45
C SER A 65 -14.20 -15.10 -20.00
N SER A 66 -14.99 -14.02 -19.81
CA SER A 66 -16.36 -13.94 -20.33
C SER A 66 -16.45 -14.01 -21.86
N THR A 67 -15.46 -13.47 -22.58
CA THR A 67 -15.41 -13.55 -24.04
C THR A 67 -14.96 -14.91 -24.57
N ALA A 68 -14.22 -15.67 -23.77
CA ALA A 68 -13.68 -16.98 -24.14
C ALA A 68 -14.69 -18.15 -23.95
N LYS A 69 -15.89 -17.90 -23.39
CA LYS A 69 -16.89 -18.93 -23.02
C LYS A 69 -16.30 -20.03 -22.11
N SER A 70 -15.45 -19.66 -21.15
CA SER A 70 -14.89 -20.61 -20.18
C SER A 70 -15.99 -21.21 -19.29
N SER A 71 -15.82 -22.47 -18.89
CA SER A 71 -16.70 -23.15 -17.92
C SER A 71 -16.14 -23.16 -16.50
N GLU A 72 -15.07 -22.40 -16.25
CA GLU A 72 -14.38 -22.37 -14.97
C GLU A 72 -15.15 -21.55 -13.93
N THR A 73 -14.97 -21.90 -12.65
CA THR A 73 -15.60 -21.15 -11.56
C THR A 73 -14.91 -19.80 -11.41
N VAL A 74 -15.67 -18.74 -11.65
CA VAL A 74 -15.20 -17.37 -11.55
C VAL A 74 -15.29 -16.89 -10.11
N LYS A 75 -14.16 -16.43 -9.56
CA LYS A 75 -14.04 -15.82 -8.23
C LYS A 75 -13.35 -14.46 -8.38
N SER A 76 -14.17 -13.42 -8.47
CA SER A 76 -13.67 -12.05 -8.60
C SER A 76 -13.06 -11.54 -7.30
N PHE A 77 -12.09 -10.63 -7.42
CA PHE A 77 -11.59 -9.83 -6.30
C PHE A 77 -12.64 -8.86 -5.73
N LEU A 78 -13.62 -8.45 -6.55
CA LEU A 78 -14.63 -7.49 -6.15
C LEU A 78 -15.68 -8.11 -5.19
N PRO A 79 -16.07 -7.39 -4.12
CA PRO A 79 -17.14 -7.83 -3.24
C PRO A 79 -18.50 -7.64 -3.91
N ALA A 80 -19.52 -8.34 -3.41
CA ALA A 80 -20.87 -8.32 -4.00
C ALA A 80 -21.55 -6.94 -4.02
N CYS A 81 -21.13 -6.00 -3.17
CA CYS A 81 -21.68 -4.64 -3.17
C CYS A 81 -21.11 -3.74 -4.27
N ALA A 82 -19.98 -4.11 -4.89
CA ALA A 82 -19.40 -3.34 -5.98
C ALA A 82 -20.20 -3.57 -7.27
N VAL A 83 -20.69 -2.48 -7.87
CA VAL A 83 -21.48 -2.53 -9.09
C VAL A 83 -20.57 -2.24 -10.28
N THR A 84 -20.54 -3.15 -11.26
CA THR A 84 -19.76 -2.94 -12.48
C THR A 84 -20.67 -2.66 -13.67
N THR A 85 -20.33 -1.63 -14.45
CA THR A 85 -21.02 -1.27 -15.69
C THR A 85 -20.01 -1.20 -16.80
N TRP A 86 -20.35 -1.70 -17.99
CA TRP A 86 -19.41 -1.83 -19.11
C TRP A 86 -20.05 -1.45 -20.43
N THR A 87 -19.26 -0.80 -21.27
CA THR A 87 -19.57 -0.50 -22.66
C THR A 87 -18.48 -1.08 -23.56
N TYR A 88 -18.84 -1.41 -24.80
CA TYR A 88 -17.91 -1.87 -25.83
C TYR A 88 -18.18 -1.09 -27.11
N VAL A 89 -17.25 -0.21 -27.47
CA VAL A 89 -17.35 0.69 -28.62
C VAL A 89 -16.00 0.67 -29.35
N ASP A 90 -16.03 0.53 -30.67
CA ASP A 90 -14.85 0.57 -31.53
C ASP A 90 -13.68 -0.30 -31.07
N GLY A 91 -13.98 -1.52 -30.59
CA GLY A 91 -12.96 -2.47 -30.16
C GLY A 91 -12.42 -2.26 -28.74
N THR A 92 -12.95 -1.30 -27.99
CA THR A 92 -12.47 -0.94 -26.65
C THR A 92 -13.55 -1.20 -25.61
N PHE A 93 -13.18 -1.86 -24.51
CA PHE A 93 -14.00 -1.93 -23.31
C PHE A 93 -13.75 -0.70 -22.44
N THR A 94 -14.82 -0.04 -22.00
CA THR A 94 -14.76 0.99 -20.95
C THR A 94 -15.77 0.65 -19.88
N GLY A 95 -15.32 0.55 -18.64
CA GLY A 95 -16.17 0.15 -17.53
C GLY A 95 -15.91 0.90 -16.24
N THR A 96 -16.97 1.09 -15.46
CA THR A 96 -16.92 1.74 -14.15
C THR A 96 -17.25 0.72 -13.08
N ILE A 97 -16.40 0.66 -12.06
CA ILE A 97 -16.60 -0.07 -10.81
C ILE A 97 -17.02 0.95 -9.76
N ASP A 98 -18.24 0.82 -9.25
CA ASP A 98 -18.86 1.72 -8.28
C ASP A 98 -18.97 1.01 -6.92
N PHE A 99 -18.25 1.54 -5.93
CA PHE A 99 -18.26 1.06 -4.54
C PHE A 99 -19.27 1.80 -3.66
N GLY A 100 -20.08 2.69 -4.26
CA GLY A 100 -21.08 3.49 -3.55
C GLY A 100 -20.48 4.57 -2.66
N THR A 101 -21.37 5.29 -1.95
CA THR A 101 -21.01 6.34 -0.98
C THR A 101 -20.80 5.81 0.42
N GLU A 102 -21.42 4.69 0.78
CA GLU A 102 -21.23 4.04 2.08
C GLU A 102 -19.95 3.20 2.13
N GLY A 103 -19.43 2.84 0.95
CA GLY A 103 -18.25 2.02 0.77
C GLY A 103 -18.52 0.52 0.77
N CYS A 104 -17.52 -0.22 0.29
CA CYS A 104 -17.54 -1.66 0.06
C CYS A 104 -16.28 -2.30 0.64
N THR A 105 -16.47 -3.29 1.51
CA THR A 105 -15.38 -4.04 2.12
C THR A 105 -14.89 -5.15 1.20
N LEU A 106 -13.62 -5.11 0.81
CA LEU A 106 -12.93 -6.18 0.09
C LEU A 106 -12.69 -7.38 0.99
N GLU A 107 -12.39 -8.55 0.42
CA GLU A 107 -12.08 -9.76 1.20
C GLU A 107 -10.84 -9.58 2.11
N ASN A 108 -9.91 -8.70 1.72
CA ASN A 108 -8.74 -8.36 2.53
C ASN A 108 -9.04 -7.40 3.69
N GLY A 109 -10.29 -6.98 3.82
CA GLY A 109 -10.79 -6.11 4.88
C GLY A 109 -10.57 -4.63 4.65
N ASN A 110 -10.01 -4.20 3.52
CA ASN A 110 -9.97 -2.79 3.13
C ASN A 110 -11.35 -2.33 2.66
N VAL A 111 -11.67 -1.06 2.91
CA VAL A 111 -12.95 -0.45 2.54
C VAL A 111 -12.71 0.56 1.43
N LEU A 112 -13.36 0.34 0.29
CA LEU A 112 -13.29 1.22 -0.86
C LEU A 112 -14.59 2.00 -1.00
N LYS A 113 -14.51 3.27 -1.40
CA LYS A 113 -15.67 4.14 -1.66
C LYS A 113 -15.45 4.92 -2.96
N GLY A 114 -16.53 5.28 -3.65
CA GLY A 114 -16.44 6.00 -4.92
C GLY A 114 -16.22 5.07 -6.10
N LYS A 115 -15.58 5.58 -7.17
CA LYS A 115 -15.53 4.84 -8.44
C LYS A 115 -14.15 4.77 -9.05
N ILE A 116 -13.91 3.65 -9.72
CA ILE A 116 -12.76 3.45 -10.61
C ILE A 116 -13.32 3.23 -12.02
N THR A 117 -12.81 3.96 -13.00
CA THR A 117 -13.11 3.68 -14.42
C THR A 117 -11.90 3.06 -15.08
N LEU A 118 -12.09 1.94 -15.77
CA LEU A 118 -11.07 1.20 -16.51
C LEU A 118 -11.33 1.28 -18.01
N SER A 119 -10.27 1.31 -18.81
CA SER A 119 -10.36 1.16 -20.27
C SER A 119 -9.20 0.34 -20.84
N PHE A 120 -9.54 -0.60 -21.73
CA PHE A 120 -8.59 -1.49 -22.41
C PHE A 120 -9.17 -2.07 -23.72
N SER A 121 -8.29 -2.55 -24.59
CA SER A 121 -8.65 -3.21 -25.85
C SER A 121 -9.43 -4.51 -25.61
N GLY A 122 -10.47 -4.76 -26.42
CA GLY A 122 -11.18 -6.04 -26.45
C GLY A 122 -10.49 -7.12 -27.29
N ASN A 123 -9.39 -6.79 -27.98
CA ASN A 123 -8.59 -7.79 -28.66
C ASN A 123 -7.61 -8.46 -27.68
N PHE A 124 -8.10 -9.48 -26.97
CA PHE A 124 -7.33 -10.24 -25.98
C PHE A 124 -6.23 -11.16 -26.56
N MET A 125 -6.09 -11.22 -27.89
CA MET A 125 -5.08 -12.06 -28.54
C MET A 125 -3.70 -11.40 -28.59
N THR A 126 -3.61 -10.09 -28.36
CA THR A 126 -2.30 -9.42 -28.32
C THR A 126 -1.59 -9.75 -27.01
N PRO A 127 -0.29 -10.10 -27.06
CA PRO A 127 0.49 -10.46 -25.88
C PRO A 127 0.70 -9.26 -24.96
N GLU A 128 0.65 -8.04 -25.49
CA GLU A 128 0.68 -6.79 -24.75
C GLU A 128 -0.71 -6.12 -24.76
N GLN A 129 -1.11 -5.62 -23.60
CA GLN A 129 -2.37 -4.94 -23.34
C GLN A 129 -2.12 -3.72 -22.48
N THR A 130 -2.75 -2.61 -22.82
CA THR A 130 -2.73 -1.39 -22.02
C THR A 130 -4.04 -1.26 -21.27
N ILE A 131 -3.97 -1.18 -19.94
CA ILE A 131 -5.10 -0.94 -19.05
C ILE A 131 -4.91 0.45 -18.45
N THR A 132 -5.83 1.35 -18.76
CA THR A 132 -5.85 2.70 -18.17
C THR A 132 -6.90 2.77 -17.09
N TYR A 133 -6.68 3.60 -16.08
CA TYR A 133 -7.69 3.87 -15.07
C TYR A 133 -7.70 5.30 -14.56
N SER A 134 -8.88 5.72 -14.09
CA SER A 134 -9.12 6.99 -13.44
C SER A 134 -10.06 6.83 -12.24
N PHE A 135 -10.04 7.82 -11.36
CA PHE A 135 -10.81 7.84 -10.13
C PHE A 135 -11.88 8.93 -10.16
N ASP A 136 -13.05 8.62 -9.60
CA ASP A 136 -14.10 9.60 -9.29
C ASP A 136 -14.49 9.46 -7.82
N GLN A 137 -14.14 10.49 -7.03
CA GLN A 137 -14.36 10.54 -5.59
C GLN A 137 -13.97 9.22 -4.88
N PHE A 138 -12.82 8.66 -5.27
CA PHE A 138 -12.36 7.36 -4.80
C PHE A 138 -11.60 7.47 -3.47
N TYR A 139 -11.92 6.59 -2.53
CA TYR A 139 -11.28 6.52 -1.22
C TYR A 139 -10.91 5.07 -0.89
N HIS A 140 -9.74 4.90 -0.27
CA HIS A 140 -9.24 3.64 0.28
C HIS A 140 -9.00 3.81 1.78
N ASN A 141 -9.74 3.07 2.61
CA ASN A 141 -9.70 3.18 4.07
C ASN A 141 -9.81 4.64 4.55
N GLY A 142 -10.74 5.41 3.96
CA GLY A 142 -10.95 6.84 4.27
C GLY A 142 -9.98 7.80 3.57
N ASN A 143 -8.84 7.33 3.05
CA ASN A 143 -7.88 8.17 2.35
C ASN A 143 -8.32 8.42 0.91
N LYS A 144 -8.38 9.68 0.50
CA LYS A 144 -8.73 10.05 -0.88
C LYS A 144 -7.56 9.75 -1.80
N ILE A 145 -7.81 9.02 -2.88
CA ILE A 145 -6.79 8.71 -3.88
C ILE A 145 -7.10 9.49 -5.16
N GLN A 146 -6.07 10.15 -5.69
CA GLN A 146 -6.15 10.92 -6.92
C GLN A 146 -4.93 10.64 -7.80
N GLY A 147 -5.12 10.84 -9.10
CA GLY A 147 -4.13 10.51 -10.13
C GLY A 147 -4.74 9.59 -11.18
N SER A 148 -3.93 9.21 -12.16
CA SER A 148 -4.29 8.25 -13.19
C SER A 148 -3.04 7.45 -13.52
N LYS A 149 -3.18 6.12 -13.68
CA LYS A 149 -2.06 5.31 -14.15
C LYS A 149 -2.45 4.48 -15.36
N THR A 150 -1.39 4.04 -16.01
CA THR A 150 -1.42 3.03 -17.04
C THR A 150 -0.72 1.79 -16.52
N ILE A 151 -1.37 0.64 -16.66
CA ILE A 151 -0.78 -0.68 -16.45
C ILE A 151 -0.55 -1.29 -17.83
N ILE A 152 0.69 -1.66 -18.12
CA ILE A 152 1.02 -2.46 -19.30
C ILE A 152 1.11 -3.92 -18.86
N ARG A 153 0.21 -4.74 -19.39
CA ARG A 153 0.20 -6.19 -19.16
C ARG A 153 0.83 -6.87 -20.37
N THR A 154 1.89 -7.64 -20.15
CA THR A 154 2.58 -8.43 -21.18
C THR A 154 2.65 -9.89 -20.79
N LEU A 155 2.41 -10.81 -21.72
CA LEU A 155 2.75 -12.23 -21.56
C LEU A 155 4.19 -12.47 -21.98
N LYS A 156 5.08 -12.79 -21.02
CA LYS A 156 6.50 -13.04 -21.29
C LYS A 156 7.13 -13.94 -20.23
N SER A 157 8.30 -14.47 -20.54
CA SER A 157 9.21 -15.06 -19.54
C SER A 157 10.05 -13.97 -18.88
N THR A 158 10.46 -14.19 -17.63
CA THR A 158 11.31 -13.27 -16.86
C THR A 158 12.41 -14.05 -16.14
N GLU A 159 13.30 -13.34 -15.45
CA GLU A 159 14.30 -13.96 -14.58
C GLU A 159 13.67 -14.62 -13.34
N LEU A 160 12.50 -14.12 -12.89
CA LEU A 160 11.79 -14.67 -11.73
C LEU A 160 10.99 -15.93 -12.10
N LEU A 161 10.49 -16.02 -13.34
CA LEU A 161 9.78 -17.20 -13.83
C LEU A 161 10.01 -17.41 -15.33
N ALA A 162 10.62 -18.55 -15.66
CA ALA A 162 10.96 -18.91 -17.04
C ALA A 162 9.73 -19.26 -17.90
N ALA A 163 8.64 -19.75 -17.30
CA ALA A 163 7.39 -19.97 -18.01
C ALA A 163 6.79 -18.63 -18.47
N VAL A 164 6.11 -18.61 -19.61
CA VAL A 164 5.41 -17.41 -20.08
C VAL A 164 4.22 -17.14 -19.17
N HIS A 165 4.21 -15.99 -18.51
CA HIS A 165 3.19 -15.62 -17.54
C HIS A 165 2.84 -14.12 -17.67
N PRO A 166 1.75 -13.67 -17.03
CA PRO A 166 1.38 -12.25 -16.99
C PRO A 166 2.36 -11.41 -16.16
N VAL A 167 2.91 -10.37 -16.80
CA VAL A 167 3.74 -9.35 -16.17
C VAL A 167 3.08 -7.99 -16.35
N PHE A 168 2.89 -7.28 -15.25
CA PHE A 168 2.24 -5.98 -15.20
C PHE A 168 3.27 -4.91 -14.81
N THR A 169 3.55 -3.97 -15.70
CA THR A 169 4.37 -2.80 -15.39
C THR A 169 3.50 -1.57 -15.23
N CYS A 170 3.79 -0.77 -14.22
CA CYS A 170 2.99 0.38 -13.85
C CYS A 170 3.90 1.55 -13.50
N THR A 171 3.58 2.73 -14.03
CA THR A 171 4.17 3.99 -13.57
C THR A 171 3.26 4.61 -12.54
N ILE A 172 3.80 4.80 -11.34
CA ILE A 172 3.10 5.41 -10.20
C ILE A 172 3.23 6.91 -10.31
N ASP A 173 2.09 7.60 -10.33
CA ASP A 173 1.95 9.04 -10.10
C ASP A 173 0.59 9.26 -9.40
N MET A 174 0.62 9.44 -8.08
CA MET A 174 -0.59 9.58 -7.28
C MET A 174 -0.46 10.64 -6.20
N THR A 175 -1.58 11.25 -5.88
CA THR A 175 -1.77 12.07 -4.68
C THR A 175 -2.73 11.34 -3.74
N ILE A 176 -2.33 11.23 -2.48
CA ILE A 176 -3.09 10.56 -1.42
C ILE A 176 -3.35 11.57 -0.32
N THR A 177 -4.61 11.84 -0.01
CA THR A 177 -5.00 12.72 1.11
C THR A 177 -5.57 11.86 2.24
N PHE A 178 -4.89 11.87 3.38
CA PHE A 178 -5.34 11.16 4.57
C PHE A 178 -6.51 11.87 5.24
N GLU A 179 -7.23 11.17 6.11
CA GLU A 179 -8.40 11.72 6.82
C GLU A 179 -8.06 12.90 7.74
N ASP A 180 -6.82 12.98 8.21
CA ASP A 180 -6.30 14.10 9.00
C ASP A 180 -5.96 15.34 8.16
N GLY A 181 -6.13 15.26 6.84
CA GLY A 181 -5.79 16.31 5.88
C GLY A 181 -4.35 16.28 5.38
N SER A 182 -3.51 15.37 5.88
CA SER A 182 -2.14 15.19 5.39
C SER A 182 -2.14 14.75 3.93
N VAL A 183 -1.37 15.44 3.09
CA VAL A 183 -1.26 15.13 1.66
C VAL A 183 0.11 14.55 1.35
N TYR A 184 0.10 13.40 0.68
CA TYR A 184 1.27 12.71 0.19
C TYR A 184 1.21 12.61 -1.33
N THR A 185 2.36 12.69 -1.99
CA THR A 185 2.47 12.30 -3.40
C THR A 185 3.44 11.14 -3.55
N ARG A 186 3.18 10.24 -4.48
CA ARG A 186 4.02 9.07 -4.74
C ARG A 186 4.28 8.99 -6.23
N THR A 187 5.57 8.90 -6.59
CA THR A 187 6.00 8.64 -7.96
C THR A 187 6.95 7.45 -8.01
N GLY A 188 6.89 6.61 -9.05
CA GLY A 188 7.77 5.46 -9.14
C GLY A 188 7.44 4.50 -10.27
N ASN A 189 8.13 3.37 -10.28
CA ASN A 189 7.85 2.24 -11.17
C ASN A 189 7.63 0.97 -10.34
N ARG A 190 6.72 0.13 -10.80
CA ARG A 190 6.42 -1.15 -10.15
C ARG A 190 6.12 -2.19 -11.20
N THR A 191 6.70 -3.37 -11.01
CA THR A 191 6.47 -4.56 -11.82
C THR A 191 5.86 -5.63 -10.92
N LYS A 192 4.69 -6.13 -11.31
CA LYS A 192 3.98 -7.23 -10.65
C LYS A 192 3.94 -8.41 -11.60
N GLU A 193 4.39 -9.59 -11.18
CA GLU A 193 4.39 -10.82 -11.96
C GLU A 193 3.43 -11.82 -11.31
N MET A 194 2.45 -12.33 -12.07
CA MET A 194 1.59 -13.41 -11.59
C MET A 194 2.33 -14.73 -11.78
N VAL A 195 2.90 -15.27 -10.70
CA VAL A 195 3.75 -16.47 -10.75
C VAL A 195 2.97 -17.77 -10.53
N GLU A 196 1.76 -17.69 -9.98
CA GLU A 196 0.81 -18.81 -9.83
C GLU A 196 -0.63 -18.31 -10.06
N GLY A 197 -1.53 -19.20 -10.48
CA GLY A 197 -2.95 -18.88 -10.75
C GLY A 197 -3.26 -18.35 -12.15
N TYR A 198 -2.25 -18.08 -12.99
CA TYR A 198 -2.48 -17.52 -14.33
C TYR A 198 -3.16 -18.46 -15.33
N ASP A 199 -3.20 -19.76 -15.03
CA ASP A 199 -3.91 -20.76 -15.83
C ASP A 199 -5.42 -20.81 -15.52
N THR A 200 -5.86 -20.39 -14.33
CA THR A 200 -7.25 -20.41 -13.85
C THR A 200 -7.93 -19.05 -14.05
N LYS A 201 -8.16 -18.67 -15.30
CA LYS A 201 -8.63 -17.31 -15.67
C LYS A 201 -9.96 -16.94 -15.04
N GLY A 202 -9.94 -15.88 -14.23
CA GLY A 202 -11.11 -15.36 -13.52
C GLY A 202 -11.28 -16.00 -12.14
N ASN A 203 -10.36 -16.84 -11.69
CA ASN A 203 -10.19 -17.18 -10.28
C ASN A 203 -9.10 -16.29 -9.69
N TRP A 204 -9.47 -15.39 -8.77
CA TRP A 204 -8.50 -14.53 -8.10
C TRP A 204 -7.88 -15.17 -6.86
N SER A 205 -8.56 -16.16 -6.27
CA SER A 205 -8.25 -16.66 -4.92
C SER A 205 -7.00 -17.53 -4.82
N ASP A 206 -6.49 -18.05 -5.94
CA ASP A 206 -5.29 -18.88 -6.06
C ASP A 206 -4.11 -18.11 -6.67
N ASN A 207 -4.27 -16.83 -6.97
CA ASN A 207 -3.21 -16.02 -7.55
C ASN A 207 -2.10 -15.75 -6.55
N VAL A 208 -0.87 -15.79 -7.05
CA VAL A 208 0.34 -15.40 -6.33
C VAL A 208 1.10 -14.41 -7.18
N PHE A 209 1.52 -13.32 -6.54
CA PHE A 209 2.25 -12.25 -7.20
C PHE A 209 3.62 -12.04 -6.59
N LEU A 210 4.61 -11.77 -7.45
CA LEU A 210 5.89 -11.20 -7.06
C LEU A 210 5.95 -9.75 -7.52
N VAL A 211 6.33 -8.85 -6.61
CA VAL A 211 6.37 -7.42 -6.90
C VAL A 211 7.76 -6.88 -6.69
N THR A 212 8.24 -6.11 -7.67
CA THR A 212 9.52 -5.39 -7.65
C THR A 212 9.30 -3.94 -8.07
N GLY A 213 10.25 -3.06 -7.76
CA GLY A 213 10.14 -1.66 -8.12
C GLY A 213 10.81 -0.72 -7.14
N SER A 214 10.69 0.55 -7.45
CA SER A 214 11.21 1.64 -6.65
C SER A 214 10.34 2.89 -6.79
N GLU A 215 10.29 3.67 -5.73
CA GLU A 215 9.38 4.79 -5.64
C GLU A 215 9.87 5.86 -4.65
N THR A 216 9.32 7.07 -4.81
CA THR A 216 9.59 8.23 -3.98
C THR A 216 8.29 8.80 -3.47
N THR A 217 8.18 8.94 -2.15
CA THR A 217 7.07 9.62 -1.46
C THR A 217 7.48 11.04 -1.12
N THR A 218 6.67 12.03 -1.49
CA THR A 218 6.75 13.40 -0.94
C THR A 218 5.78 13.52 0.22
N TRP A 219 6.27 14.04 1.33
CA TRP A 219 5.57 14.19 2.60
C TRP A 219 4.91 15.57 2.73
N PRO A 220 3.94 15.76 3.65
CA PRO A 220 3.25 17.03 3.83
C PRO A 220 4.18 18.22 4.13
N ASN A 221 5.33 17.97 4.76
CA ASN A 221 6.34 18.98 5.07
C ASN A 221 7.30 19.27 3.90
N GLY A 222 7.13 18.61 2.75
CA GLY A 222 8.01 18.73 1.58
C GLY A 222 9.20 17.77 1.58
N ASP A 223 9.45 17.03 2.66
CA ASP A 223 10.49 16.00 2.68
C ASP A 223 10.17 14.89 1.68
N THR A 224 11.23 14.21 1.23
CA THR A 224 11.09 13.03 0.37
C THR A 224 11.67 11.79 1.04
N SER A 225 11.05 10.64 0.80
CA SER A 225 11.62 9.33 1.13
C SER A 225 11.61 8.42 -0.08
N SER A 226 12.66 7.63 -0.28
CA SER A 226 12.69 6.56 -1.28
C SER A 226 12.36 5.21 -0.68
N SER A 227 11.77 4.33 -1.47
CA SER A 227 11.58 2.91 -1.18
C SER A 227 12.04 2.10 -2.37
N THR A 228 12.87 1.08 -2.12
CA THR A 228 13.36 0.14 -3.14
C THR A 228 13.16 -1.28 -2.65
N ILE A 229 12.45 -2.08 -3.44
CA ILE A 229 12.28 -3.51 -3.17
C ILE A 229 13.62 -4.21 -3.44
N GLN A 230 14.20 -4.83 -2.41
CA GLN A 230 15.50 -5.52 -2.48
C GLN A 230 15.32 -7.00 -2.80
N THR A 231 14.35 -7.64 -2.15
CA THR A 231 13.88 -8.99 -2.48
C THR A 231 12.41 -8.89 -2.90
N PRO A 232 11.99 -9.49 -4.03
CA PRO A 232 10.63 -9.38 -4.51
C PRO A 232 9.59 -9.63 -3.41
N LEU A 233 8.62 -8.74 -3.32
CA LEU A 233 7.52 -8.88 -2.36
C LEU A 233 6.55 -9.93 -2.87
N ARG A 234 6.30 -10.96 -2.07
CA ARG A 234 5.35 -12.02 -2.42
C ARG A 234 4.00 -11.74 -1.81
N TYR A 235 2.97 -11.68 -2.65
CA TYR A 235 1.58 -11.57 -2.24
C TYR A 235 0.85 -12.86 -2.58
N GLU A 236 0.13 -13.42 -1.62
CA GLU A 236 -0.71 -14.60 -1.82
C GLU A 236 -2.16 -14.24 -1.59
N MET A 237 -2.98 -14.29 -2.65
CA MET A 237 -4.38 -13.87 -2.56
C MET A 237 -5.20 -14.78 -1.65
N ALA A 238 -4.77 -16.03 -1.47
CA ALA A 238 -5.35 -16.97 -0.52
C ALA A 238 -5.28 -16.48 0.94
N CYS A 239 -4.28 -15.65 1.30
CA CYS A 239 -4.17 -15.10 2.65
C CYS A 239 -5.29 -14.08 2.97
N LYS A 240 -5.93 -13.49 1.94
CA LYS A 240 -6.92 -12.42 2.11
C LYS A 240 -6.40 -11.29 3.02
N LYS A 241 -5.16 -10.86 2.77
CA LYS A 241 -4.50 -9.75 3.44
C LYS A 241 -3.96 -8.76 2.39
N PRO A 242 -3.86 -7.47 2.71
CA PRO A 242 -3.27 -6.49 1.82
C PRO A 242 -1.73 -6.40 1.94
N PHE A 243 -1.11 -7.31 2.70
CA PHE A 243 0.31 -7.30 3.00
C PHE A 243 1.03 -8.45 2.28
N PRO A 244 2.29 -8.25 1.89
CA PRO A 244 3.10 -9.36 1.38
C PRO A 244 3.45 -10.33 2.52
N VAL A 245 3.61 -11.60 2.18
CA VAL A 245 3.97 -12.68 3.12
C VAL A 245 5.48 -12.88 3.23
N SER A 246 6.25 -12.30 2.30
CA SER A 246 7.71 -12.33 2.31
C SER A 246 8.31 -11.27 1.38
N GLY A 247 9.63 -11.09 1.50
CA GLY A 247 10.40 -10.12 0.73
C GLY A 247 10.87 -8.94 1.58
N THR A 248 11.67 -8.06 0.99
CA THR A 248 12.33 -6.98 1.73
C THR A 248 12.33 -5.66 0.97
N VAL A 249 12.22 -4.55 1.71
CA VAL A 249 12.25 -3.18 1.17
C VAL A 249 13.24 -2.36 1.96
N SER A 250 14.18 -1.70 1.27
CA SER A 250 15.00 -0.64 1.86
C SER A 250 14.29 0.69 1.65
N LYS A 251 14.08 1.43 2.73
CA LYS A 251 13.50 2.76 2.75
C LYS A 251 14.53 3.75 3.25
N VAL A 252 14.66 4.89 2.58
CA VAL A 252 15.59 5.95 2.99
C VAL A 252 14.83 7.25 3.14
N LYS A 253 14.90 7.87 4.32
CA LYS A 253 14.36 9.20 4.59
C LYS A 253 15.36 10.00 5.41
N ASN A 254 15.67 11.23 5.00
CA ASN A 254 16.58 12.13 5.70
C ASN A 254 17.93 11.46 6.06
N GLY A 255 18.45 10.61 5.17
CA GLY A 255 19.71 9.86 5.34
C GLY A 255 19.63 8.64 6.26
N VAL A 256 18.48 8.34 6.86
CA VAL A 256 18.28 7.14 7.68
C VAL A 256 17.76 6.01 6.80
N GLU A 257 18.53 4.93 6.72
CA GLU A 257 18.11 3.68 6.07
C GLU A 257 17.31 2.81 7.03
N THR A 258 16.19 2.29 6.53
CA THR A 258 15.26 1.41 7.24
C THR A 258 14.98 0.20 6.37
N LEU A 259 15.39 -0.99 6.82
CA LEU A 259 15.06 -2.25 6.16
C LEU A 259 13.75 -2.79 6.75
N VAL A 260 12.79 -3.09 5.88
CA VAL A 260 11.54 -3.77 6.23
C VAL A 260 11.56 -5.17 5.65
N ASP A 261 11.42 -6.19 6.50
CA ASP A 261 11.35 -7.61 6.14
C ASP A 261 9.96 -8.16 6.51
N TYR A 262 9.25 -8.70 5.52
CA TYR A 262 7.89 -9.22 5.66
C TYR A 262 7.82 -10.70 6.05
N GLY A 263 8.96 -11.32 6.34
CA GLY A 263 9.03 -12.70 6.81
C GLY A 263 9.18 -13.72 5.68
N THR A 264 8.71 -14.93 5.94
CA THR A 264 9.08 -16.12 5.14
C THR A 264 7.89 -16.88 4.55
N GLY A 265 6.69 -16.29 4.55
CA GLY A 265 5.50 -16.89 3.92
C GLY A 265 4.27 -17.06 4.82
N GLU A 266 4.31 -16.63 6.09
CA GLU A 266 3.15 -16.71 6.96
C GLU A 266 2.08 -15.68 6.58
N CYS A 267 0.80 -16.07 6.59
CA CYS A 267 -0.33 -15.17 6.35
C CYS A 267 -0.63 -14.29 7.58
N ASP A 268 0.36 -13.58 8.10
CA ASP A 268 0.21 -12.64 9.22
C ASP A 268 0.26 -11.17 8.75
N ASN A 269 0.34 -10.25 9.71
CA ASN A 269 0.50 -8.82 9.46
C ASN A 269 1.70 -8.27 10.21
N LEU A 270 2.76 -9.06 10.34
CA LEU A 270 3.98 -8.68 11.05
C LEU A 270 5.08 -8.34 10.05
N ALA A 271 5.92 -7.38 10.42
CA ALA A 271 7.14 -7.08 9.70
C ALA A 271 8.27 -6.77 10.67
N SER A 272 9.49 -7.14 10.31
CA SER A 272 10.69 -6.78 11.05
C SER A 272 11.29 -5.51 10.45
N VAL A 273 11.38 -4.46 11.26
CA VAL A 273 11.95 -3.17 10.87
C VAL A 273 13.33 -3.03 11.50
N THR A 274 14.36 -2.89 10.67
CA THR A 274 15.75 -2.75 11.11
C THR A 274 16.28 -1.37 10.78
N VAL A 275 16.77 -0.65 11.80
CA VAL A 275 17.38 0.67 11.69
C VAL A 275 18.68 0.66 12.48
N ASN A 276 19.81 1.03 11.86
CA ASN A 276 21.13 1.04 12.51
C ASN A 276 21.49 -0.28 13.24
N GLY A 277 21.10 -1.42 12.66
CA GLY A 277 21.34 -2.75 13.22
C GLY A 277 20.39 -3.16 14.36
N VAL A 278 19.45 -2.31 14.76
CA VAL A 278 18.41 -2.65 15.76
C VAL A 278 17.13 -3.05 15.04
N THR A 279 16.66 -4.27 15.31
CA THR A 279 15.43 -4.82 14.72
C THR A 279 14.27 -4.75 15.71
N THR A 280 13.12 -4.27 15.25
CA THR A 280 11.86 -4.26 15.99
C THR A 280 10.76 -4.88 15.13
N THR A 281 10.00 -5.82 15.69
CA THR A 281 8.79 -6.35 15.05
C THR A 281 7.65 -5.35 15.22
N ILE A 282 6.99 -5.02 14.11
CA ILE A 282 5.80 -4.17 14.09
C ILE A 282 4.61 -4.94 13.52
N GLU A 283 3.41 -4.51 13.90
CA GLU A 283 2.17 -4.92 13.27
C GLU A 283 1.80 -3.91 12.17
N LEU A 284 1.66 -4.41 10.95
CA LEU A 284 1.25 -3.66 9.77
C LEU A 284 -0.22 -3.29 9.88
N LYS A 285 -0.50 -2.00 9.70
CA LYS A 285 -1.85 -1.44 9.74
C LYS A 285 -2.35 -1.12 8.35
N LYS A 286 -3.59 -1.48 8.10
CA LYS A 286 -4.37 -1.05 6.93
C LYS A 286 -4.87 0.38 7.08
#